data_AF-V4PSM9-F1
#
_entry.id   AF-V4PSM9-F1
#
_cell.length_a   1.000
_cell.length_b   1.000
_cell.length_c   1.000
_cell.angle_alpha   90.00
_cell.angle_beta   90.00
_cell.angle_gamma   90.00
#
_symmetry.space_group_name_H-M   'P 1'
#
loop_
_entity.id
_entity.type
_entity.pdbx_description
1 polymer ?
#
loop_
_entity_poly.entity_id
_entity_poly.type
_entity_poly.pdbx_seq_one_letter_code
_entity_poly.pdbx_strand_id
1 'polypeptide(L)'
;MKKIVCAGFAAACLFATVAQAEIDSDLSRHIESRVDSAHTKAAQAQAAFDAGDANRGCRSLLGAARDLDKSIDLGVSLIDRTQGDRSIEENWENEKVLLNMRNRLDAIVDERTVVQQQLELRCQTSA
;
A
#
# COMPACT_ATOMS: atom_id res chain seq x y z
N MET A 1 -10.78 -30.23 8.71
CA MET A 1 -9.91 -29.48 7.78
C MET A 1 -10.32 -28.02 7.82
N LYS A 2 -9.46 -27.16 8.39
CA LYS A 2 -9.78 -25.75 8.69
C LYS A 2 -9.83 -24.96 7.38
N LYS A 3 -10.96 -24.31 7.12
CA LYS A 3 -11.14 -23.36 6.02
C LYS A 3 -10.27 -22.14 6.33
N ILE A 4 -9.18 -21.96 5.59
CA ILE A 4 -8.39 -20.73 5.65
C ILE A 4 -9.21 -19.67 4.92
N VAL A 5 -9.51 -18.61 5.66
CA VAL A 5 -10.40 -17.52 5.30
C VAL A 5 -9.76 -16.70 4.17
N CYS A 6 -10.31 -16.81 2.96
CA CYS A 6 -10.10 -15.84 1.89
C CYS A 6 -10.93 -14.59 2.20
N ALA A 7 -10.46 -13.73 3.09
CA ALA A 7 -11.04 -12.41 3.30
C ALA A 7 -9.90 -11.44 3.67
N GLY A 8 -9.43 -10.65 2.70
CA GLY A 8 -8.35 -9.71 2.97
C GLY A 8 -7.87 -8.84 1.80
N PHE A 9 -8.47 -8.93 0.62
CA PHE A 9 -8.13 -8.04 -0.52
C PHE A 9 -9.39 -7.32 -1.03
N ALA A 10 -10.07 -6.62 -0.12
CA ALA A 10 -11.21 -5.77 -0.45
C ALA A 10 -10.97 -4.37 0.15
N ALA A 11 -9.99 -3.66 -0.39
CA ALA A 11 -9.82 -2.22 -0.17
C ALA A 11 -9.66 -1.50 -1.52
N ALA A 12 -10.45 -1.91 -2.52
CA ALA A 12 -10.65 -1.12 -3.72
C ALA A 12 -11.98 -0.36 -3.56
N CYS A 13 -11.95 0.93 -3.92
CA CYS A 13 -13.08 1.88 -4.01
C CYS A 13 -13.43 2.66 -2.74
N LEU A 14 -12.60 3.65 -2.38
CA LEU A 14 -13.03 4.75 -1.51
C LEU A 14 -12.38 6.08 -1.94
N PHE A 15 -12.69 6.55 -3.16
CA PHE A 15 -12.29 7.89 -3.59
C PHE A 15 -13.43 8.61 -4.30
N ALA A 16 -14.25 9.28 -3.50
CA ALA A 16 -15.05 10.41 -3.96
C ALA A 16 -15.18 11.39 -2.79
N THR A 17 -14.36 12.46 -2.75
CA THR A 17 -14.79 13.87 -2.74
C THR A 17 -13.73 14.85 -2.20
N VAL A 18 -13.45 15.84 -3.08
CA VAL A 18 -13.19 17.27 -2.80
C VAL A 18 -11.79 17.72 -2.34
N ALA A 19 -11.26 18.67 -3.12
CA ALA A 19 -10.05 19.50 -2.95
C ALA A 19 -8.70 18.84 -3.29
N GLN A 20 -8.58 18.40 -4.55
CA GLN A 20 -7.33 17.99 -5.19
C GLN A 20 -6.55 19.21 -5.73
N ALA A 21 -6.24 20.19 -4.86
CA ALA A 21 -5.36 21.29 -5.25
C ALA A 21 -3.90 20.81 -5.08
N GLU A 22 -3.34 20.30 -6.19
CA GLU A 22 -1.93 20.40 -6.56
C GLU A 22 -0.82 19.93 -5.60
N ILE A 23 -1.10 19.14 -4.57
CA ILE A 23 -0.01 18.49 -3.83
C ILE A 23 0.48 17.28 -4.63
N ASP A 24 1.44 17.58 -5.51
CA ASP A 24 2.26 16.69 -6.33
C ASP A 24 1.51 15.48 -6.92
N SER A 25 0.64 15.81 -7.88
CA SER A 25 -0.07 14.91 -8.79
C SER A 25 0.78 13.73 -9.27
N ASP A 26 2.07 13.96 -9.52
CA ASP A 26 2.98 12.92 -9.97
C ASP A 26 3.40 11.97 -8.85
N LEU A 27 3.73 12.46 -7.65
CA LEU A 27 4.12 11.60 -6.53
C LEU A 27 2.94 10.75 -6.04
N SER A 28 1.74 11.35 -5.98
CA SER A 28 0.50 10.63 -5.68
C SER A 28 0.23 9.52 -6.71
N ARG A 29 0.40 9.79 -8.01
CA ARG A 29 0.25 8.78 -9.07
C ARG A 29 1.30 7.67 -8.96
N HIS A 30 2.52 7.99 -8.54
CA HIS A 30 3.56 6.98 -8.31
C HIS A 30 3.22 6.06 -7.14
N ILE A 31 2.67 6.61 -6.04
CA ILE A 31 2.18 5.81 -4.90
C ILE A 31 1.08 4.86 -5.38
N GLU A 32 0.07 5.37 -6.09
CA GLU A 32 -1.04 4.57 -6.62
C GLU A 32 -0.57 3.46 -7.56
N SER A 33 0.30 3.79 -8.52
CA SER A 33 0.88 2.81 -9.45
C SER A 33 1.64 1.69 -8.74
N ARG A 34 2.32 2.00 -7.62
CA ARG A 34 3.04 1.02 -6.81
C ARG A 34 2.09 0.15 -6.01
N VAL A 35 1.04 0.71 -5.42
CA VAL A 35 -0.02 -0.05 -4.72
C VAL A 35 -0.70 -1.02 -5.70
N ASP A 36 -1.07 -0.55 -6.90
CA ASP A 36 -1.65 -1.41 -7.95
C ASP A 36 -0.71 -2.54 -8.36
N SER A 37 0.59 -2.24 -8.45
CA SER A 37 1.61 -3.24 -8.74
C SER A 37 1.74 -4.27 -7.61
N ALA A 38 1.64 -3.83 -6.36
CA ALA A 38 1.65 -4.72 -5.19
C ALA A 38 0.43 -5.64 -5.18
N HIS A 39 -0.78 -5.11 -5.44
CA HIS A 39 -2.00 -5.91 -5.54
C HIS A 39 -1.92 -6.94 -6.67
N THR A 40 -1.41 -6.54 -7.83
CA THR A 40 -1.19 -7.46 -8.96
C THR A 40 -0.25 -8.59 -8.56
N LYS A 41 0.84 -8.28 -7.85
CA LYS A 41 1.81 -9.29 -7.39
C LYS A 41 1.24 -10.17 -6.28
N ALA A 42 0.42 -9.64 -5.37
CA ALA A 42 -0.27 -10.44 -4.37
C ALA A 42 -1.27 -11.42 -5.02
N ALA A 43 -1.99 -10.99 -6.05
CA ALA A 43 -2.88 -11.87 -6.83
C ALA A 43 -2.07 -12.96 -7.56
N GLN A 44 -0.94 -12.61 -8.17
CA GLN A 44 -0.02 -13.59 -8.78
C GLN A 44 0.53 -14.58 -7.75
N ALA A 45 0.84 -14.12 -6.54
CA ALA A 45 1.29 -14.98 -5.48
C ALA A 45 0.22 -16.00 -5.11
N GLN A 46 -1.02 -15.53 -4.90
CA GLN A 46 -2.15 -16.39 -4.59
C GLN A 46 -2.37 -17.45 -5.68
N ALA A 47 -2.38 -17.05 -6.95
CA ALA A 47 -2.49 -17.98 -8.07
C ALA A 47 -1.35 -19.01 -8.12
N ALA A 48 -0.12 -18.61 -7.79
CA ALA A 48 1.01 -19.52 -7.73
C ALA A 48 0.88 -20.53 -6.59
N PHE A 49 0.41 -20.10 -5.42
CA PHE A 49 0.17 -21.02 -4.32
C PHE A 49 -0.98 -21.99 -4.59
N ASP A 50 -2.04 -21.55 -5.26
CA ASP A 50 -3.15 -22.42 -5.68
C ASP A 50 -2.69 -23.47 -6.70
N ALA A 51 -1.69 -23.13 -7.51
CA ALA A 51 -1.00 -24.06 -8.41
C ALA A 51 0.04 -24.96 -7.71
N GLY A 52 0.27 -24.79 -6.40
CA GLY A 52 1.26 -25.55 -5.63
C GLY A 52 2.72 -25.07 -5.80
N ASP A 53 2.96 -23.94 -6.48
CA ASP A 53 4.29 -23.36 -6.66
C ASP A 53 4.59 -22.33 -5.56
N ALA A 54 5.02 -22.85 -4.40
CA ALA A 54 5.37 -22.01 -3.25
C ALA A 54 6.50 -21.02 -3.56
N ASN A 55 7.53 -21.42 -4.31
CA ASN A 55 8.67 -20.57 -4.63
C ASN A 55 8.28 -19.36 -5.49
N ARG A 56 7.39 -19.56 -6.46
CA ARG A 56 6.84 -18.44 -7.24
C ARG A 56 5.91 -17.59 -6.38
N GLY A 57 5.05 -18.20 -5.56
CA GLY A 57 4.20 -17.48 -4.60
C GLY A 57 4.98 -16.53 -3.71
N CYS A 58 6.06 -17.02 -3.10
CA CYS A 58 6.92 -16.26 -2.22
C CYS A 58 7.68 -15.13 -2.92
N ARG A 59 8.20 -15.37 -4.13
CA ARG A 59 8.81 -14.31 -4.95
C ARG A 59 7.83 -13.21 -5.30
N SER A 60 6.59 -13.56 -5.62
CA SER A 60 5.54 -12.58 -5.91
C SER A 60 5.16 -11.77 -4.66
N LEU A 61 5.03 -12.39 -3.48
CA LEU A 61 4.79 -11.66 -2.23
C LEU A 61 5.95 -10.72 -1.85
N LEU A 62 7.21 -11.16 -2.02
CA LEU A 62 8.38 -10.31 -1.80
C LEU A 62 8.37 -9.09 -2.73
N GLY A 63 7.96 -9.29 -3.98
CA GLY A 63 7.77 -8.21 -4.93
C GLY A 63 6.66 -7.24 -4.52
N ALA A 64 5.54 -7.75 -3.99
CA ALA A 64 4.44 -6.93 -3.47
C ALA A 64 4.89 -6.10 -2.26
N ALA A 65 5.56 -6.73 -1.28
CA ALA A 65 6.10 -6.05 -0.10
C ALA A 65 7.03 -4.89 -0.50
N ARG A 66 7.92 -5.13 -1.47
CA ARG A 66 8.85 -4.10 -1.95
C ARG A 66 8.15 -2.90 -2.59
N ASP A 67 7.05 -3.10 -3.30
CA ASP A 67 6.30 -1.98 -3.88
C ASP A 67 5.53 -1.21 -2.80
N LEU A 68 4.98 -1.89 -1.79
CA LEU A 68 4.35 -1.24 -0.64
C LEU A 68 5.35 -0.43 0.20
N ASP A 69 6.54 -0.98 0.48
CA ASP A 69 7.61 -0.26 1.19
C ASP A 69 7.97 1.05 0.45
N LYS A 70 8.07 0.99 -0.89
CA LYS A 70 8.30 2.20 -1.71
C LYS A 70 7.14 3.18 -1.64
N SER A 71 5.89 2.71 -1.66
CA SER A 71 4.72 3.58 -1.51
C SER A 71 4.72 4.30 -0.15
N ILE A 72 5.17 3.61 0.90
CA ILE A 72 5.32 4.18 2.24
C ILE A 72 6.37 5.28 2.24
N ASP A 73 7.56 5.01 1.69
CA ASP A 73 8.65 6.00 1.60
C ASP A 73 8.21 7.28 0.85
N LEU A 74 7.49 7.11 -0.27
CA LEU A 74 6.97 8.23 -1.06
C LEU A 74 5.86 8.98 -0.32
N GLY A 75 5.00 8.27 0.41
CA GLY A 75 3.93 8.86 1.22
C GLY A 75 4.47 9.69 2.38
N VAL A 76 5.50 9.22 3.07
CA VAL A 76 6.20 9.98 4.11
C VAL A 76 6.83 11.25 3.53
N SER A 77 7.53 11.12 2.40
CA SER A 77 8.13 12.27 1.69
C SER A 77 7.09 13.32 1.29
N LEU A 78 5.91 12.88 0.82
CA LEU A 78 4.81 13.78 0.46
C LEU A 78 4.28 14.54 1.70
N ILE A 79 4.11 13.85 2.83
CA ILE A 79 3.68 14.45 4.09
C ILE A 79 4.69 15.47 4.59
N ASP A 80 5.98 15.15 4.56
CA ASP A 80 7.06 16.01 5.04
C ASP A 80 7.15 17.30 4.20
N ARG A 81 7.04 17.18 2.87
CA ARG A 81 7.03 18.33 1.96
C ARG A 81 5.81 19.22 2.19
N THR A 82 4.64 18.62 2.35
CA THR A 82 3.39 19.36 2.63
C THR A 82 3.45 20.09 3.97
N GLN A 83 4.15 19.54 4.97
CA GLN A 83 4.38 20.22 6.25
C GLN A 83 5.41 21.36 6.17
N GLY A 84 6.38 21.25 5.26
CA GLY A 84 7.45 22.24 5.05
C GLY A 84 7.00 23.51 4.32
N ASP A 85 5.94 23.44 3.51
CA ASP A 85 5.44 24.53 2.67
C ASP A 85 4.41 25.46 3.37
N ARG A 86 4.28 25.36 4.71
CA ARG A 86 3.21 26.04 5.45
C ARG A 86 3.42 27.55 5.55
N SER A 87 2.61 28.33 4.82
CA SER A 87 2.28 29.71 5.18
C SER A 87 1.13 29.74 6.22
N ILE A 88 1.00 30.82 7.01
CA ILE A 88 0.09 30.89 8.17
C ILE A 88 -1.41 30.86 7.75
N GLU A 89 -1.77 31.28 6.53
CA GLU A 89 -3.15 31.34 6.04
C GLU A 89 -3.68 30.00 5.47
N GLU A 90 -2.80 29.09 5.03
CA GLU A 90 -3.16 27.78 4.46
C GLU A 90 -3.35 26.68 5.54
N ASN A 91 -3.22 27.04 6.81
CA ASN A 91 -3.04 26.08 7.90
C ASN A 91 -4.20 25.09 8.09
N TRP A 92 -5.45 25.48 7.78
CA TRP A 92 -6.63 24.62 7.97
C TRP A 92 -6.92 23.70 6.77
N GLU A 93 -6.62 24.12 5.53
CA GLU A 93 -6.72 23.26 4.35
C GLU A 93 -5.57 22.25 4.32
N ASN A 94 -4.35 22.70 4.65
CA ASN A 94 -3.17 21.84 4.75
C ASN A 94 -3.35 20.75 5.80
N GLU A 95 -4.01 21.03 6.93
CA GLU A 95 -4.26 20.03 7.97
C GLU A 95 -5.20 18.91 7.51
N LYS A 96 -6.25 19.24 6.73
CA LYS A 96 -7.15 18.24 6.13
C LYS A 96 -6.42 17.37 5.12
N VAL A 97 -5.56 17.97 4.30
CA VAL A 97 -4.77 17.21 3.31
C VAL A 97 -3.78 16.29 4.00
N LEU A 98 -3.05 16.77 5.01
CA LEU A 98 -2.12 15.95 5.79
C LEU A 98 -2.82 14.79 6.51
N LEU A 99 -4.01 15.02 7.06
CA LEU A 99 -4.81 13.95 7.66
C LEU A 99 -5.22 12.91 6.61
N ASN A 100 -5.67 13.33 5.43
CA ASN A 100 -5.99 12.42 4.34
C ASN A 100 -4.77 11.57 3.93
N MET A 101 -3.61 12.21 3.75
CA MET A 101 -2.37 11.53 3.40
C MET A 101 -1.91 10.54 4.47
N ARG A 102 -2.00 10.90 5.75
CA ARG A 102 -1.69 9.98 6.86
C ARG A 102 -2.62 8.79 6.87
N ASN A 103 -3.93 9.00 6.74
CA ASN A 103 -4.91 7.90 6.67
C ASN A 103 -4.63 6.95 5.49
N ARG A 104 -4.21 7.49 4.34
CA ARG A 104 -3.79 6.68 3.18
C ARG A 104 -2.51 5.91 3.46
N LEU A 105 -1.53 6.55 4.09
CA LEU A 105 -0.25 5.91 4.45
C LEU A 105 -0.47 4.77 5.45
N ASP A 106 -1.31 4.99 6.47
CA ASP A 106 -1.67 3.97 7.46
C ASP A 106 -2.30 2.75 6.78
N ALA A 107 -3.21 2.95 5.82
CA ALA A 107 -3.79 1.85 5.05
C ALA A 107 -2.73 1.05 4.26
N ILE A 108 -1.74 1.71 3.67
CA ILE A 108 -0.64 1.05 2.96
C ILE A 108 0.25 0.27 3.94
N VAL A 109 0.49 0.80 5.14
CA VAL A 109 1.23 0.12 6.22
C VAL A 109 0.49 -1.13 6.70
N ASP A 110 -0.83 -1.05 6.84
CA ASP A 110 -1.68 -2.20 7.18
C ASP A 110 -1.59 -3.28 6.09
N GLU A 111 -1.72 -2.91 4.82
CA GLU A 111 -1.54 -3.83 3.69
C GLU A 111 -0.15 -4.48 3.68
N ARG A 112 0.90 -3.69 3.93
CA ARG A 112 2.28 -4.19 4.03
C ARG A 112 2.41 -5.21 5.15
N THR A 113 1.76 -4.97 6.28
CA THR A 113 1.73 -5.89 7.43
C THR A 113 1.05 -7.22 7.06
N VAL A 114 -0.07 -7.17 6.32
CA VAL A 114 -0.75 -8.37 5.83
C VAL A 114 0.16 -9.18 4.89
N VAL A 115 0.82 -8.52 3.93
CA VAL A 115 1.76 -9.19 3.01
C VAL A 115 2.96 -9.80 3.77
N GLN A 116 3.48 -9.10 4.77
CA GLN A 116 4.57 -9.61 5.63
C GLN A 116 4.14 -10.87 6.39
N GLN A 117 2.95 -10.89 6.98
CA GLN A 117 2.42 -12.07 7.66
C GLN A 117 2.25 -13.25 6.70
N GLN A 118 1.81 -13.00 5.46
CA GLN A 118 1.72 -14.05 4.44
C GLN A 118 3.09 -14.62 4.07
N LEU A 119 4.13 -13.77 3.99
CA LEU A 119 5.50 -14.22 3.77
C LEU A 119 5.98 -15.13 4.91
N GLU A 120 5.77 -14.72 6.15
CA GLU A 120 6.17 -15.52 7.32
C GLU A 120 5.45 -16.88 7.34
N LEU A 121 4.14 -16.88 7.16
CA LEU A 121 3.33 -18.10 7.22
C LEU A 121 3.62 -19.08 6.07
N ARG A 122 3.79 -18.57 4.85
CA ARG A 122 3.83 -19.41 3.63
C ARG A 122 5.23 -19.65 3.11
N CYS A 123 6.20 -18.80 3.44
CA CYS A 123 7.54 -18.80 2.83
C CYS A 123 8.66 -19.14 3.81
N GLN A 124 8.45 -18.99 5.12
CA GLN A 124 9.45 -19.43 6.12
C GLN A 124 9.28 -20.90 6.52
N THR A 125 8.15 -21.52 6.18
CA THR A 125 7.88 -22.96 6.40
C THR A 125 8.43 -23.86 5.29
N SER A 126 9.04 -23.28 4.25
CA SER A 126 9.53 -23.97 3.05
C SER A 126 11.07 -24.04 2.95
N ALA A 127 11.78 -23.61 3.99
CA ALA A 127 13.25 -23.67 4.09
C ALA A 127 13.74 -24.98 4.76
#